data_AF-A0A427B6S5-F1
#
_entry.id   AF-A0A427B6S5-F1
#
_cell.length_a   1.000
_cell.length_b   1.000
_cell.length_c   1.000
_cell.angle_alpha   90.00
_cell.angle_beta   90.00
_cell.angle_gamma   90.00
#
_symmetry.space_group_name_H-M   'P 1'
#
loop_
_entity.id
_entity.type
_entity.pdbx_description
1 polymer ?
#
loop_
_entity_poly.entity_id
_entity_poly.type
_entity_poly.pdbx_seq_one_letter_code
_entity_poly.pdbx_strand_id
1 'polypeptide(L)'
;MGVKVLVLDEADRLLDMGFRKDIERIVATVPKQQFKESKGLILVSSDVSARGVDYPNLGVPADREQYIHRLGRTGRKGQEGTGILMLAPWEDFFLSTIKDLPITKAPLPTVDLDTRKKVERALGNVELKSKESAYQAWLGYYNSNKNIGRDKYQLVALANEFSRSMGLDNPPAVSKLVLRKMGLNNVPGLRAK
;
A
#
# COMPACT_ATOMS: atom_id res chain seq x y z
N MET A 1 -22.28 1.43 -3.98
CA MET A 1 -21.62 2.47 -3.16
C MET A 1 -20.47 3.05 -3.97
N GLY A 2 -20.47 4.36 -4.25
CA GLY A 2 -19.36 5.09 -4.91
C GLY A 2 -18.68 6.01 -3.89
N VAL A 3 -17.38 6.29 -4.07
CA VAL A 3 -16.47 6.79 -3.02
C VAL A 3 -16.21 8.31 -3.06
N LYS A 4 -16.71 9.19 -2.22
CA LYS A 4 -16.95 10.61 -2.62
C LYS A 4 -15.78 11.62 -2.70
N VAL A 5 -14.49 11.27 -2.53
CA VAL A 5 -13.45 12.28 -2.25
C VAL A 5 -12.09 11.97 -2.90
N LEU A 6 -11.55 12.96 -3.65
CA LEU A 6 -10.14 13.00 -4.07
C LEU A 6 -9.30 13.62 -2.94
N VAL A 7 -8.48 12.80 -2.29
CA VAL A 7 -7.54 13.27 -1.27
C VAL A 7 -6.12 13.09 -1.76
N LEU A 8 -5.45 14.15 -2.17
CA LEU A 8 -4.01 14.13 -2.40
C LEU A 8 -3.30 14.32 -1.06
N ASP A 9 -2.62 13.27 -0.59
CA ASP A 9 -1.73 13.37 0.56
C ASP A 9 -0.44 14.10 0.14
N GLU A 10 0.11 14.92 1.04
CA GLU A 10 1.30 15.76 0.81
C GLU A 10 1.24 16.67 -0.43
N ALA A 11 0.05 17.07 -0.90
CA ALA A 11 -0.12 17.97 -2.06
C ALA A 11 0.65 19.29 -1.93
N ASP A 12 0.75 19.81 -0.71
CA ASP A 12 1.55 20.97 -0.33
C ASP A 12 3.05 20.74 -0.60
N ARG A 13 3.62 19.63 -0.11
CA ARG A 13 5.02 19.28 -0.39
C ARG A 13 5.27 18.96 -1.86
N LEU A 14 4.34 18.29 -2.52
CA LEU A 14 4.40 18.02 -3.96
C LEU A 14 4.44 19.32 -4.77
N LEU A 15 3.65 20.33 -4.38
CA LEU A 15 3.69 21.65 -5.00
C LEU A 15 5.02 22.35 -4.75
N ASP A 16 5.56 22.29 -3.52
CA ASP A 16 6.86 22.86 -3.17
C ASP A 16 8.02 22.17 -3.91
N MET A 17 7.87 20.88 -4.19
CA MET A 17 8.84 20.07 -4.94
C MET A 17 8.69 20.19 -6.47
N GLY A 18 7.78 21.03 -6.95
CA GLY A 18 7.62 21.32 -8.39
C GLY A 18 6.71 20.35 -9.16
N PHE A 19 6.04 19.41 -8.48
CA PHE A 19 5.15 18.41 -9.10
C PHE A 19 3.76 18.96 -9.49
N ARG A 20 3.60 20.29 -9.56
CA ARG A 20 2.35 20.94 -9.95
C ARG A 20 1.81 20.39 -11.27
N LYS A 21 2.65 20.27 -12.30
CA LYS A 21 2.24 19.78 -13.63
C LYS A 21 1.80 18.31 -13.61
N ASP A 22 2.42 17.50 -12.76
CA ASP A 22 2.08 16.08 -12.63
C ASP A 22 0.78 15.90 -11.84
N ILE A 23 0.57 16.69 -10.78
CA ILE A 23 -0.71 16.79 -10.08
C ILE A 23 -1.82 17.23 -11.05
N GLU A 24 -1.58 18.28 -11.83
CA GLU A 24 -2.56 18.79 -12.80
C GLU A 24 -2.88 17.74 -13.88
N ARG A 25 -1.89 16.97 -14.33
CA ARG A 25 -2.09 15.83 -15.25
C ARG A 25 -2.91 14.71 -14.63
N ILE A 26 -2.59 14.30 -13.40
CA ILE A 26 -3.34 13.28 -12.67
C ILE A 26 -4.79 13.75 -12.47
N VAL A 27 -5.00 15.00 -12.08
CA VAL A 27 -6.35 15.58 -11.96
C VAL A 27 -7.05 15.65 -13.32
N ALA A 28 -6.33 15.90 -14.41
CA ALA A 28 -6.88 15.99 -15.76
C ALA A 28 -7.20 14.63 -16.40
N THR A 29 -6.53 13.55 -16.01
CA THR A 29 -6.83 12.18 -16.48
C THR A 29 -8.02 11.56 -15.75
N VAL A 30 -8.45 12.13 -14.62
CA VAL A 30 -9.71 11.75 -13.97
C VAL A 30 -10.89 12.34 -14.79
N PRO A 31 -11.82 11.51 -15.32
CA PRO A 31 -12.85 11.97 -16.26
C PRO A 31 -13.78 13.06 -15.69
N LYS A 32 -13.62 14.31 -16.15
CA LYS A 32 -14.42 15.49 -15.71
C LYS A 32 -15.94 15.32 -15.85
N GLN A 33 -16.41 14.55 -16.83
CA GLN A 33 -17.85 14.33 -17.07
C GLN A 33 -18.49 13.33 -16.09
N GLN A 34 -17.71 12.43 -15.46
CA GLN A 34 -18.22 11.56 -14.40
C GLN A 34 -18.32 12.28 -13.04
N PHE A 35 -17.70 13.45 -12.85
CA PHE A 35 -17.75 14.20 -11.58
C PHE A 35 -19.14 14.79 -11.25
N LYS A 36 -19.92 15.21 -12.25
CA LYS A 36 -21.20 15.90 -12.00
C LYS A 36 -22.33 14.95 -11.60
N GLU A 37 -22.22 13.68 -11.97
CA GLU A 37 -23.31 12.71 -11.79
C GLU A 37 -22.93 11.50 -10.92
N SER A 38 -21.63 11.22 -10.74
CA SER A 38 -21.20 10.09 -9.91
C SER A 38 -20.98 10.48 -8.45
N LYS A 39 -21.60 9.69 -7.57
CA LYS A 39 -21.55 9.86 -6.11
C LYS A 39 -20.29 9.22 -5.50
N GLY A 40 -19.16 9.15 -6.25
CA GLY A 40 -17.81 9.05 -5.68
C GLY A 40 -16.66 8.24 -6.38
N LEU A 41 -15.44 8.82 -6.36
CA LEU A 41 -14.02 8.41 -6.54
C LEU A 41 -13.15 7.82 -5.34
N ILE A 42 -12.44 6.71 -5.55
CA ILE A 42 -11.32 6.22 -4.67
C ILE A 42 -9.98 6.80 -5.16
N LEU A 43 -9.14 7.35 -4.27
CA LEU A 43 -7.73 7.62 -4.57
C LEU A 43 -6.81 6.66 -3.81
N VAL A 44 -5.83 6.10 -4.52
CA VAL A 44 -4.72 5.34 -3.96
C VAL A 44 -3.45 6.17 -4.14
N SER A 45 -2.75 6.46 -3.05
CA SER A 45 -1.47 7.21 -3.06
C SER A 45 -0.50 6.59 -2.07
N SER A 46 0.80 6.72 -2.33
CA SER A 46 1.89 6.47 -1.38
C SER A 46 2.32 7.76 -0.68
N ASP A 47 2.99 7.65 0.47
CA ASP A 47 3.69 8.82 1.05
C ASP A 47 4.80 9.22 0.08
N VAL A 48 4.76 10.47 -0.38
CA VAL A 48 5.73 11.00 -1.33
C VAL A 48 6.94 11.49 -0.54
N SER A 49 7.97 10.65 -0.40
CA SER A 49 9.29 11.11 0.03
C SER A 49 10.08 11.60 -1.19
N ALA A 50 10.47 12.88 -1.19
CA ALA A 50 11.36 13.47 -2.18
C ALA A 50 12.69 12.70 -2.32
N ARG A 51 13.14 12.58 -3.58
CA ARG A 51 14.48 12.17 -4.11
C ARG A 51 14.54 10.76 -4.71
N GLY A 52 14.37 10.70 -6.03
CA GLY A 52 15.14 9.84 -6.95
C GLY A 52 14.83 8.34 -6.99
N VAL A 53 14.04 7.79 -6.08
CA VAL A 53 13.54 6.41 -6.17
C VAL A 53 12.12 6.35 -5.59
N ASP A 54 11.15 6.10 -6.46
CA ASP A 54 9.76 5.81 -6.11
C ASP A 54 9.66 4.44 -5.41
N TYR A 55 9.03 4.41 -4.24
CA TYR A 55 8.51 3.18 -3.64
C TYR A 55 6.99 3.32 -3.44
N PRO A 56 6.18 2.33 -3.85
CA PRO A 56 4.76 2.34 -3.55
C PRO A 56 4.54 2.04 -2.06
N ASN A 57 4.20 3.06 -1.25
CA ASN A 57 3.80 2.87 0.14
C ASN A 57 2.36 2.36 0.25
N LEU A 58 2.19 1.05 0.03
CA LEU A 58 1.05 0.26 0.50
C LEU A 58 1.47 -0.45 1.78
N GLY A 59 0.85 -0.11 2.92
CA GLY A 59 1.15 -0.72 4.21
C GLY A 59 0.99 0.23 5.38
N VAL A 60 1.37 -0.24 6.56
CA VAL A 60 1.39 0.53 7.80
C VAL A 60 2.20 1.84 7.65
N PRO A 61 1.74 2.97 8.21
CA PRO A 61 2.53 4.20 8.22
C PRO A 61 3.91 3.97 8.87
N ALA A 62 4.94 4.69 8.43
CA ALA A 62 6.29 4.50 8.98
C ALA A 62 6.37 4.91 10.45
N ASP A 63 5.57 5.89 10.84
CA ASP A 63 5.46 6.38 12.21
C ASP A 63 4.07 6.99 12.51
N ARG A 64 3.93 7.41 13.77
CA ARG A 64 2.73 8.06 14.29
C ARG A 64 2.42 9.38 13.60
N GLU A 65 3.42 10.22 13.32
CA GLU A 65 3.20 11.54 12.73
C GLU A 65 2.63 11.39 11.32
N GLN A 66 3.17 10.46 10.53
CA GLN A 66 2.61 10.10 9.23
C GLN A 66 1.18 9.59 9.33
N TYR A 67 0.84 8.77 10.33
CA TYR A 67 -0.54 8.34 10.54
C TYR A 67 -1.48 9.53 10.81
N ILE A 68 -1.08 10.46 11.68
CA ILE A 68 -1.87 11.65 11.99
C ILE A 68 -2.00 12.55 10.76
N HIS A 69 -0.95 12.72 9.96
CA HIS A 69 -1.00 13.49 8.72
C HIS A 69 -1.93 12.86 7.68
N ARG A 70 -1.87 11.53 7.50
CA ARG A 70 -2.79 10.76 6.65
C ARG A 70 -4.24 10.92 7.12
N LEU A 71 -4.48 10.84 8.43
CA LEU A 71 -5.82 11.01 9.02
C LEU A 71 -6.33 12.45 8.87
N GLY A 72 -5.48 13.46 9.01
CA GLY A 72 -5.78 14.89 8.84
C GLY A 72 -6.22 15.29 7.43
N ARG A 73 -6.32 14.31 6.52
CA ARG A 73 -6.91 14.46 5.20
C ARG A 73 -8.44 14.34 5.17
N THR A 74 -9.05 13.73 6.18
CA THR A 74 -10.50 13.69 6.36
C THR A 74 -10.94 14.72 7.41
N GLY A 75 -12.25 14.95 7.57
CA GLY A 75 -12.80 15.75 8.68
C GLY A 75 -12.41 17.25 8.68
N ARG A 76 -12.29 17.87 7.49
CA ARG A 76 -11.82 19.27 7.34
C ARG A 76 -12.97 20.28 7.36
N LYS A 77 -12.68 21.52 7.76
CA LYS A 77 -13.62 22.66 7.75
C LYS A 77 -14.95 22.37 8.50
N GLY A 78 -14.84 21.72 9.66
CA GLY A 78 -16.01 21.37 10.48
C GLY A 78 -16.88 20.25 9.91
N GLN A 79 -16.44 19.57 8.85
CA GLN A 79 -17.10 18.39 8.32
C GLN A 79 -16.67 17.14 9.09
N GLU A 80 -17.56 16.15 9.18
CA GLU A 80 -17.23 14.84 9.72
C GLU A 80 -16.31 14.07 8.76
N GLY A 81 -15.47 13.20 9.31
CA GLY A 81 -14.54 12.38 8.54
C GLY A 81 -14.20 11.08 9.26
N THR A 82 -14.08 10.00 8.49
CA THR A 82 -13.70 8.69 9.01
C THR A 82 -12.39 8.24 8.39
N GLY A 83 -11.48 7.74 9.23
CA GLY A 83 -10.27 7.03 8.81
C GLY A 83 -10.37 5.56 9.19
N ILE A 84 -10.02 4.67 8.28
CA ILE A 84 -9.92 3.23 8.55
C ILE A 84 -8.47 2.83 8.41
N LEU A 85 -7.88 2.31 9.49
CA LEU A 85 -6.56 1.72 9.48
C LEU A 85 -6.68 0.21 9.26
N MET A 86 -6.23 -0.27 8.11
CA MET A 86 -6.15 -1.70 7.82
C MET A 86 -4.72 -2.16 8.04
N LEU A 87 -4.53 -3.12 8.95
CA LEU A 87 -3.24 -3.72 9.25
C LEU A 87 -3.28 -5.20 8.89
N ALA A 88 -2.21 -5.69 8.29
CA ALA A 88 -1.94 -7.12 8.24
C ALA A 88 -1.62 -7.64 9.65
N PRO A 89 -1.81 -8.95 9.93
CA PRO A 89 -1.58 -9.52 11.26
C PRO A 89 -0.18 -9.22 11.83
N TRP A 90 0.83 -9.16 10.97
CA TRP A 90 2.22 -8.88 11.36
C TRP A 90 2.52 -7.37 11.55
N GLU A 91 1.59 -6.47 11.22
CA GLU A 91 1.72 -5.01 11.43
C GLU A 91 1.13 -4.55 12.77
N ASP A 92 0.61 -5.46 13.60
CA ASP A 92 -0.04 -5.15 14.90
C ASP A 92 0.86 -4.36 15.86
N PHE A 93 2.20 -4.50 15.71
CA PHE A 93 3.18 -3.71 16.46
C PHE A 93 2.92 -2.19 16.36
N PHE A 94 2.33 -1.72 15.26
CA PHE A 94 2.08 -0.30 15.04
C PHE A 94 1.02 0.27 15.98
N LEU A 95 0.06 -0.55 16.42
CA LEU A 95 -0.97 -0.12 17.38
C LEU A 95 -0.36 0.41 18.68
N SER A 96 0.81 -0.11 19.07
CA SER A 96 1.54 0.38 20.24
C SER A 96 1.97 1.85 20.14
N THR A 97 2.16 2.37 18.92
CA THR A 97 2.59 3.74 18.63
C THR A 97 1.44 4.76 18.67
N ILE A 98 0.20 4.27 18.62
CA ILE A 98 -1.04 5.06 18.53
C ILE A 98 -2.04 4.71 19.64
N LYS A 99 -1.60 4.04 20.70
CA LYS A 99 -2.43 3.52 21.79
C LYS A 99 -3.26 4.57 22.54
N ASP A 100 -2.81 5.82 22.53
CA ASP A 100 -3.46 6.97 23.15
C ASP A 100 -4.53 7.62 22.25
N LEU A 101 -4.57 7.25 20.97
CA LEU A 101 -5.61 7.71 20.05
C LEU A 101 -6.89 6.87 20.26
N PRO A 102 -8.08 7.48 20.10
CA PRO A 102 -9.37 6.81 20.32
C PRO A 102 -9.72 5.88 19.15
N ILE A 103 -8.94 4.82 18.96
CA ILE A 103 -9.11 3.86 17.86
C ILE A 103 -9.93 2.68 18.34
N THR A 104 -10.99 2.36 17.61
CA THR A 104 -11.84 1.19 17.87
C THR A 104 -11.56 0.10 16.84
N LYS A 105 -11.35 -1.14 17.28
CA LYS A 105 -11.26 -2.28 16.35
C LYS A 105 -12.61 -2.49 15.67
N ALA A 106 -12.63 -2.35 14.35
CA ALA A 106 -13.79 -2.67 13.54
C ALA A 106 -13.95 -4.20 13.43
N PRO A 107 -15.19 -4.73 13.35
CA PRO A 107 -15.39 -6.13 13.01
C PRO A 107 -14.84 -6.40 11.60
N LEU A 108 -14.27 -7.59 11.41
CA LEU A 108 -13.82 -8.00 10.09
C LEU A 108 -15.04 -8.08 9.16
N PRO A 109 -14.96 -7.51 7.94
CA PRO A 109 -16.05 -7.62 6.99
C PRO A 109 -16.22 -9.08 6.57
N THR A 110 -17.45 -9.56 6.52
CA THR A 110 -17.77 -10.81 5.84
C THR A 110 -17.58 -10.61 4.35
N VAL A 111 -16.63 -11.32 3.76
CA VAL A 111 -16.40 -11.32 2.31
C VAL A 111 -17.22 -12.44 1.70
N ASP A 112 -18.21 -12.09 0.87
CA ASP A 112 -19.01 -13.08 0.16
C ASP A 112 -18.22 -13.73 -0.99
N LEU A 113 -18.66 -14.91 -1.42
CA LEU A 113 -17.99 -15.70 -2.44
C LEU A 113 -17.94 -15.00 -3.81
N ASP A 114 -18.91 -14.16 -4.14
CA ASP A 114 -18.94 -13.43 -5.40
C ASP A 114 -17.90 -12.30 -5.40
N THR A 115 -17.78 -11.54 -4.30
CA THR A 115 -16.70 -10.55 -4.12
C THR A 115 -15.34 -11.21 -4.22
N ARG A 116 -15.13 -12.36 -3.60
CA ARG A 116 -13.86 -13.10 -3.69
C ARG A 116 -13.53 -13.50 -5.13
N LYS A 117 -14.50 -14.08 -5.85
CA LYS A 117 -14.33 -14.45 -7.26
C LYS A 117 -14.04 -13.25 -8.16
N LYS A 118 -14.66 -12.09 -7.89
CA LYS A 118 -14.39 -10.84 -8.62
C LYS A 118 -12.94 -10.37 -8.43
N VAL A 119 -12.43 -10.43 -7.20
CA VAL A 119 -11.03 -10.09 -6.89
C VAL A 119 -10.07 -11.06 -7.57
N GLU A 120 -10.33 -12.37 -7.47
CA GLU A 120 -9.51 -13.40 -8.12
C GLU A 120 -9.47 -13.21 -9.64
N ARG A 121 -10.63 -12.92 -10.27
CA ARG A 121 -10.70 -12.62 -11.71
C ARG A 121 -9.94 -11.35 -12.08
N ALA A 122 -10.05 -10.30 -11.26
CA ALA A 122 -9.33 -9.04 -11.49
C ALA A 122 -7.82 -9.25 -11.40
N LEU A 123 -7.34 -10.01 -10.40
CA LEU A 123 -5.94 -10.39 -10.25
C LEU A 123 -5.45 -11.24 -11.42
N GLY A 124 -6.32 -12.07 -12.02
CA GLY A 124 -6.02 -12.80 -13.26
C GLY A 124 -5.70 -11.90 -14.46
N ASN A 125 -6.26 -10.69 -14.49
CA ASN A 125 -6.02 -9.72 -15.57
C ASN A 125 -4.77 -8.85 -15.34
N VAL A 126 -4.13 -8.93 -14.16
CA VAL A 126 -2.93 -8.16 -13.86
C VAL A 126 -1.72 -8.83 -14.52
N GLU A 127 -0.97 -8.05 -15.31
CA GLU A 127 0.26 -8.52 -15.95
C GLU A 127 1.24 -9.14 -14.95
N LEU A 128 1.89 -10.23 -15.36
CA LEU A 128 2.87 -10.92 -14.52
C LEU A 128 3.98 -9.97 -14.06
N LYS A 129 4.48 -9.10 -14.93
CA LYS A 129 5.53 -8.11 -14.62
C LYS A 129 5.13 -7.18 -13.47
N SER A 130 3.86 -6.78 -13.41
CA SER A 130 3.32 -5.97 -12.32
C SER A 130 3.30 -6.74 -11.01
N LYS A 131 2.94 -8.03 -11.03
CA LYS A 131 2.99 -8.90 -9.85
C LYS A 131 4.42 -9.15 -9.38
N GLU A 132 5.37 -9.35 -10.30
CA GLU A 132 6.81 -9.47 -9.96
C GLU A 132 7.31 -8.18 -9.29
N SER A 133 6.93 -7.02 -9.82
CA SER A 133 7.31 -5.72 -9.29
C SER A 133 6.71 -5.49 -7.90
N ALA A 134 5.43 -5.83 -7.71
CA ALA A 134 4.76 -5.77 -6.41
C ALA A 134 5.43 -6.69 -5.37
N TYR A 135 5.75 -7.93 -5.74
CA TYR A 135 6.46 -8.87 -4.86
C TYR A 135 7.84 -8.32 -4.42
N GLN A 136 8.62 -7.82 -5.38
CA GLN A 136 9.94 -7.26 -5.07
C GLN A 136 9.84 -6.00 -4.20
N ALA A 137 8.86 -5.12 -4.46
CA ALA A 137 8.63 -3.94 -3.65
C ALA A 137 8.20 -4.30 -2.22
N TRP A 138 7.27 -5.24 -2.06
CA TRP A 138 6.84 -5.77 -0.77
C TRP A 138 8.02 -6.33 0.01
N LEU A 139 8.82 -7.19 -0.63
CA LEU A 139 10.00 -7.80 -0.01
C LEU A 139 11.01 -6.73 0.41
N GLY A 140 11.29 -5.74 -0.44
CA GLY A 140 12.21 -4.64 -0.13
C GLY A 140 11.74 -3.78 1.04
N TYR A 141 10.46 -3.41 1.07
CA TYR A 141 9.87 -2.61 2.14
C TYR A 141 9.98 -3.34 3.49
N TYR A 142 9.47 -4.56 3.59
CA TYR A 142 9.48 -5.31 4.85
C TYR A 142 10.88 -5.78 5.26
N ASN A 143 11.80 -5.97 4.31
CA ASN A 143 13.20 -6.23 4.63
C ASN A 143 13.88 -5.07 5.37
N SER A 144 13.44 -3.82 5.10
CA SER A 144 13.92 -2.62 5.79
C SER A 144 13.22 -2.34 7.12
N ASN A 145 12.04 -2.95 7.34
CA ASN A 145 11.27 -2.79 8.56
C ASN A 145 11.93 -3.53 9.73
N LYS A 146 12.14 -2.85 10.86
CA LYS A 146 12.85 -3.42 12.03
C LYS A 146 12.10 -4.55 12.72
N ASN A 147 10.77 -4.62 12.61
CA ASN A 147 9.96 -5.64 13.27
C ASN A 147 9.88 -6.92 12.44
N ILE A 148 9.84 -6.80 11.11
CA ILE A 148 9.71 -7.96 10.20
C ILE A 148 11.06 -8.36 9.61
N GLY A 149 11.84 -7.41 9.13
CA GLY A 149 13.09 -7.64 8.43
C GLY A 149 14.23 -8.21 9.29
N ARG A 150 14.08 -8.31 10.62
CA ARG A 150 15.07 -8.98 11.49
C ARG A 150 15.03 -10.49 11.33
N ASP A 151 13.83 -11.07 11.24
CA ASP A 151 13.65 -12.49 10.97
C ASP A 151 13.51 -12.70 9.46
N LYS A 152 14.62 -13.08 8.82
CA LYS A 152 14.65 -13.29 7.37
C LYS A 152 13.79 -14.48 6.93
N TYR A 153 13.64 -15.50 7.77
CA TYR A 153 12.82 -16.67 7.44
C TYR A 153 11.34 -16.29 7.46
N GLN A 154 10.91 -15.58 8.51
CA GLN A 154 9.55 -15.06 8.59
C GLN A 154 9.25 -14.08 7.45
N LEU A 155 10.17 -13.16 7.15
CA LEU A 155 10.03 -12.23 6.02
C LEU A 155 9.77 -12.97 4.70
N VAL A 156 10.54 -14.02 4.40
CA VAL A 156 10.37 -14.79 3.16
C VAL A 156 9.08 -15.60 3.17
N ALA A 157 8.69 -16.18 4.31
CA ALA A 157 7.43 -16.88 4.44
C ALA A 157 6.22 -15.96 4.14
N LEU A 158 6.21 -14.75 4.71
CA LEU A 158 5.20 -13.73 4.47
C LEU A 158 5.21 -13.21 3.03
N ALA A 159 6.39 -13.00 2.45
CA ALA A 159 6.50 -12.61 1.03
C ALA A 159 5.85 -13.66 0.13
N ASN A 160 6.09 -14.94 0.41
CA ASN A 160 5.52 -16.04 -0.38
C ASN A 160 4.01 -16.17 -0.17
N GLU A 161 3.49 -15.84 1.02
CA GLU A 161 2.05 -15.71 1.24
C GLU A 161 1.44 -14.57 0.43
N PHE A 162 2.10 -13.41 0.41
CA PHE A 162 1.72 -12.30 -0.44
C PHE A 162 1.71 -12.68 -1.93
N SER A 163 2.72 -13.42 -2.41
CA SER A 163 2.74 -13.96 -3.76
C SER A 163 1.51 -14.82 -4.08
N ARG A 164 1.15 -15.74 -3.17
CA ARG A 164 -0.03 -16.60 -3.34
C ARG A 164 -1.32 -15.78 -3.35
N SER A 165 -1.41 -14.73 -2.54
CA SER A 165 -2.58 -13.82 -2.55
C SER A 165 -2.78 -13.08 -3.87
N MET A 166 -1.71 -12.90 -4.67
CA MET A 166 -1.79 -12.34 -6.02
C MET A 166 -2.14 -13.39 -7.10
N GLY A 167 -2.43 -14.63 -6.69
CA GLY A 167 -2.77 -15.74 -7.59
C GLY A 167 -1.55 -16.32 -8.31
N LEU A 168 -0.37 -16.31 -7.68
CA LEU A 168 0.82 -16.94 -8.23
C LEU A 168 1.10 -18.26 -7.51
N ASP A 169 1.17 -19.36 -8.27
CA ASP A 169 1.51 -20.69 -7.73
C ASP A 169 2.93 -20.73 -7.18
N ASN A 170 3.83 -20.01 -7.84
CA ASN A 170 5.23 -19.92 -7.49
C ASN A 170 5.64 -18.46 -7.26
N PRO A 171 6.45 -18.16 -6.23
CA PRO A 171 7.00 -16.82 -6.03
C PRO A 171 7.73 -16.32 -7.28
N PRO A 172 7.61 -15.02 -7.62
CA PRO A 172 8.44 -14.39 -8.63
C PRO A 172 9.93 -14.61 -8.38
N ALA A 173 10.69 -14.83 -9.45
CA ALA A 173 12.13 -14.94 -9.35
C ALA A 173 12.76 -13.54 -9.20
N VAL A 174 13.60 -13.38 -8.18
CA VAL A 174 14.34 -12.14 -7.90
C VAL A 174 15.78 -12.31 -8.37
N SER A 175 16.40 -11.26 -8.89
CA SER A 175 17.78 -11.39 -9.39
C SER A 175 18.75 -11.70 -8.25
N LYS A 176 19.75 -12.56 -8.50
CA LYS A 176 20.79 -12.88 -7.51
C LYS A 176 21.49 -11.64 -6.94
N LEU A 177 21.67 -10.60 -7.76
CA LEU A 177 22.26 -9.33 -7.33
C LEU A 177 21.36 -8.61 -6.30
N VAL A 178 20.04 -8.58 -6.53
CA VAL A 178 19.08 -7.95 -5.62
C VAL A 178 19.00 -8.73 -4.32
N LEU A 179 18.92 -10.06 -4.38
CA LEU A 179 18.95 -10.92 -3.18
C LEU A 179 20.22 -10.70 -2.36
N ARG A 180 21.37 -10.50 -3.02
CA ARG A 180 22.64 -10.20 -2.34
C ARG A 180 22.59 -8.86 -1.62
N LYS A 181 22.10 -7.82 -2.30
CA LYS A 181 21.93 -6.48 -1.72
C LYS A 181 20.96 -6.49 -0.53
N MET A 182 19.93 -7.33 -0.58
CA MET A 182 18.94 -7.47 0.50
C MET A 182 19.41 -8.36 1.65
N GLY A 183 20.53 -9.09 1.50
CA GLY A 183 21.00 -10.06 2.49
C GLY A 183 20.18 -11.35 2.55
N LEU A 184 19.51 -11.72 1.44
CA LEU A 184 18.56 -12.84 1.37
C LEU A 184 19.06 -14.06 0.57
N ASN A 185 20.31 -14.04 0.10
CA ASN A 185 20.86 -15.09 -0.78
C ASN A 185 20.79 -16.52 -0.22
N ASN A 186 20.90 -16.67 1.09
CA ASN A 186 20.97 -17.98 1.75
C ASN A 186 19.67 -18.33 2.46
N VAL A 187 18.60 -17.57 2.24
CA VAL A 187 17.31 -17.79 2.88
C VAL A 187 16.47 -18.67 1.95
N PRO A 188 16.03 -19.86 2.40
CA PRO A 188 15.24 -20.77 1.57
C PRO A 188 13.86 -20.17 1.27
N GLY A 189 13.25 -20.59 0.18
CA GLY A 189 11.90 -20.18 -0.22
C GLY A 189 11.84 -19.03 -1.23
N LEU A 190 12.96 -18.40 -1.56
CA LEU A 190 13.04 -17.44 -2.66
C LEU A 190 13.49 -18.12 -3.96
N ARG A 191 12.96 -17.67 -5.09
CA ARG A 191 13.42 -18.08 -6.42
C ARG A 191 14.42 -17.06 -6.95
N ALA A 192 15.55 -17.53 -7.46
CA ALA A 192 16.59 -16.68 -8.02
C ALA A 192 16.63 -16.78 -9.54
N LYS A 193 16.81 -15.65 -10.23
CA LYS A 193 17.15 -15.57 -11.67
C LYS A 193 18.48 -14.86 -11.90
#